data_AF-A0A933LW61-F1
#
_entry.id   AF-A0A933LW61-F1
#
_cell.length_a   1.000
_cell.length_b   1.000
_cell.length_c   1.000
_cell.angle_alpha   90.00
_cell.angle_beta   90.00
_cell.angle_gamma   90.00
#
_symmetry.space_group_name_H-M   'P 1'
#
loop_
_entity.id
_entity.type
_entity.pdbx_description
1 polymer ?
#
loop_
_entity_poly.entity_id
_entity_poly.type
_entity_poly.pdbx_seq_one_letter_code
_entity_poly.pdbx_strand_id
1 'polypeptide(L)'
;MRAALRFSSVLLARRVPGGRIERAVNGTPALSVLLAACLAACAGSPSREARVVLADPDADPGEIMNAIRDLARAGDTTLVPRLMGLLDSPDPGERAFAHQALISLLSSAGGTRHDFGYRAWAPRPERLERIAEIHAFWSRFEAELERAGATPDKNAAGQARPSGS
;
A
#
# COMPACT_ATOMS: atom_id res chain seq x y z
N MET A 1 15.76 -49.75 -39.37
CA MET A 1 14.49 -48.98 -39.26
C MET A 1 14.86 -47.67 -38.55
N ARG A 2 15.04 -46.51 -39.22
CA ARG A 2 14.04 -45.47 -39.63
C ARG A 2 13.12 -45.08 -38.47
N ALA A 3 12.87 -43.81 -38.07
CA ALA A 3 12.85 -42.49 -38.73
C ALA A 3 12.98 -41.36 -37.64
N ALA A 4 13.64 -40.21 -37.86
CA ALA A 4 13.19 -38.92 -38.46
C ALA A 4 11.93 -38.31 -37.79
N LEU A 5 11.96 -37.10 -37.21
CA LEU A 5 11.63 -35.76 -37.79
C LEU A 5 11.43 -34.77 -36.59
N ARG A 6 11.43 -33.43 -36.63
CA ARG A 6 12.05 -32.33 -37.38
C ARG A 6 11.67 -31.01 -36.64
N PHE A 7 12.54 -30.01 -36.70
CA PHE A 7 12.39 -28.61 -36.23
C PHE A 7 11.31 -27.80 -36.98
N SER A 8 10.77 -26.75 -36.35
CA SER A 8 10.42 -25.49 -37.04
C SER A 8 10.38 -24.30 -36.07
N SER A 9 11.49 -23.57 -35.99
CA SER A 9 11.53 -22.16 -35.59
C SER A 9 11.41 -21.32 -36.86
N VAL A 10 10.41 -20.45 -36.95
CA VAL A 10 10.29 -19.50 -38.06
C VAL A 10 11.15 -18.28 -37.73
N LEU A 11 12.38 -18.28 -38.26
CA LEU A 11 13.16 -17.06 -38.51
C LEU A 11 12.65 -16.45 -39.81
N LEU A 12 12.13 -15.22 -39.76
CA LEU A 12 11.96 -14.40 -40.95
C LEU A 12 13.06 -13.33 -40.96
N ALA A 13 14.19 -13.64 -41.59
CA ALA A 13 15.24 -12.67 -41.91
C ALA A 13 15.03 -12.20 -43.35
N ARG A 14 14.82 -10.90 -43.56
CA ARG A 14 14.81 -10.28 -44.89
C ARG A 14 16.09 -9.46 -45.05
N ARG A 15 16.89 -9.81 -46.06
CA ARG A 15 18.17 -9.18 -46.43
C ARG A 15 17.90 -8.06 -47.44
N VAL A 16 18.38 -6.84 -47.16
CA VAL A 16 18.44 -5.72 -48.13
C VAL A 16 19.92 -5.34 -48.32
N PRO A 17 20.45 -5.29 -49.56
CA PRO A 17 21.83 -4.88 -49.82
C PRO A 17 21.93 -3.42 -50.30
N GLY A 18 22.88 -2.67 -49.73
CA GLY A 18 23.55 -1.52 -50.37
C GLY A 18 23.02 -0.12 -50.03
N GLY A 19 23.83 0.69 -49.32
CA GLY A 19 23.70 2.15 -49.31
C GLY A 19 23.80 2.83 -47.94
N ARG A 20 25.03 3.12 -47.49
CA ARG A 20 25.47 4.26 -46.67
C ARG A 20 24.62 4.73 -45.46
N ILE A 21 25.10 4.34 -44.27
CA ILE A 21 25.15 4.99 -42.93
C ILE A 21 24.02 5.98 -42.54
N GLU A 22 23.18 5.56 -41.59
CA GLU A 22 22.90 6.37 -40.40
C GLU A 22 23.20 5.56 -39.13
N ARG A 23 24.06 6.10 -38.27
CA ARG A 23 24.27 5.64 -36.90
C ARG A 23 23.12 6.20 -36.05
N ALA A 24 22.44 5.38 -35.27
CA ALA A 24 21.98 5.78 -33.93
C ALA A 24 21.57 4.55 -33.09
N VAL A 25 22.51 4.13 -32.23
CA VAL A 25 22.31 3.65 -30.86
C VAL A 25 21.21 2.61 -30.61
N ASN A 26 21.65 1.34 -30.56
CA ASN A 26 21.14 0.36 -29.60
C ASN A 26 21.10 0.98 -28.20
N GLY A 27 19.92 1.15 -27.61
CA GLY A 27 19.77 1.71 -26.27
C GLY A 27 18.45 1.30 -25.63
N THR A 28 18.46 0.15 -24.95
CA THR A 28 17.67 -0.18 -23.75
C THR A 28 16.33 0.57 -23.53
N PRO A 29 15.16 -0.03 -23.84
CA PRO A 29 13.87 0.50 -23.36
C PRO A 29 13.73 0.39 -21.82
N ALA A 30 14.63 -0.34 -21.16
CA ALA A 30 14.60 -0.53 -19.71
C ALA A 30 14.83 0.78 -18.93
N LEU A 31 15.70 1.68 -19.42
CA LEU A 31 16.01 2.92 -18.71
C LEU A 31 14.85 3.92 -18.75
N SER A 32 14.11 4.02 -19.86
CA SER A 32 12.96 4.93 -19.97
C SER A 32 11.78 4.48 -19.10
N VAL A 33 11.58 3.17 -18.94
CA VAL A 33 10.56 2.61 -18.04
C VAL A 33 10.98 2.77 -16.57
N LEU A 34 12.26 2.53 -16.25
CA LEU A 34 12.80 2.79 -14.90
C LEU A 34 12.78 4.27 -14.52
N LEU A 35 13.05 5.17 -15.48
CA LEU A 35 13.02 6.61 -15.24
C LEU A 35 11.58 7.12 -15.07
N ALA A 36 10.61 6.58 -15.81
CA ALA A 36 9.19 6.88 -15.61
C ALA A 36 8.68 6.37 -14.25
N ALA A 37 9.12 5.19 -13.80
CA ALA A 37 8.82 4.67 -12.47
C ALA A 37 9.48 5.51 -11.35
N CYS A 38 10.72 5.97 -11.55
CA CYS A 38 11.38 6.89 -10.62
C CYS A 38 10.70 8.27 -10.59
N LEU A 39 10.26 8.80 -11.73
CA LEU A 39 9.55 10.08 -11.79
C LEU A 39 8.15 9.98 -11.15
N ALA A 40 7.46 8.85 -11.28
CA ALA A 40 6.23 8.56 -10.55
C ALA A 40 6.45 8.40 -9.04
N ALA A 41 7.64 7.98 -8.60
CA ALA A 41 8.02 7.92 -7.19
C ALA A 41 8.42 9.30 -6.62
N CYS A 42 8.87 10.23 -7.46
CA CYS A 42 9.24 11.60 -7.07
C CYS A 42 8.08 12.60 -7.14
N ALA A 43 7.06 12.34 -7.95
CA ALA A 43 5.81 13.08 -7.93
C ALA A 43 4.94 12.56 -6.78
N GLY A 44 4.97 13.26 -5.65
CA GLY A 44 4.06 13.12 -4.50
C GLY A 44 3.45 11.73 -4.31
N SER A 45 4.05 10.87 -3.49
CA SER A 45 3.41 9.59 -3.18
C SER A 45 2.01 9.87 -2.59
N PRO A 46 0.96 9.14 -3.01
CA PRO A 46 -0.39 9.34 -2.49
C PRO A 46 -0.43 9.19 -0.96
N SER A 47 0.49 8.39 -0.40
CA SER A 47 0.71 8.27 1.04
C SER A 47 1.19 9.56 1.71
N ARG A 48 2.03 10.36 1.04
CA ARG A 48 2.51 11.64 1.58
C ARG A 48 1.40 12.69 1.60
N GLU A 49 0.63 12.81 0.52
CA GLU A 49 -0.50 13.74 0.44
C GLU A 49 -1.59 13.37 1.46
N ALA A 50 -1.93 12.08 1.56
CA ALA A 50 -2.85 11.60 2.57
C ALA A 50 -2.38 11.91 4.01
N ARG A 51 -1.08 11.80 4.29
CA ARG A 51 -0.54 12.17 5.62
C ARG A 51 -0.65 13.67 5.92
N VAL A 52 -0.54 14.54 4.91
CA VAL A 52 -0.76 15.98 5.07
C VAL A 52 -2.21 16.25 5.45
N VAL A 53 -3.17 15.66 4.73
CA VAL A 53 -4.60 15.78 5.05
C VAL A 53 -4.92 15.29 6.47
N LEU A 54 -4.30 14.20 6.94
CA LEU A 54 -4.52 13.70 8.30
C LEU A 54 -3.91 14.55 9.42
N ALA A 55 -2.93 15.39 9.09
CA ALA A 55 -2.29 16.32 10.01
C ALA A 55 -2.99 17.68 10.08
N ASP A 56 -3.88 17.98 9.11
CA ASP A 56 -4.67 19.20 9.07
C ASP A 56 -5.89 19.09 10.01
N PRO A 57 -5.98 19.95 11.05
CA PRO A 57 -7.12 19.95 11.97
C PRO A 57 -8.42 20.46 11.34
N ASP A 58 -8.33 21.21 10.23
CA ASP A 58 -9.45 21.83 9.54
C ASP A 58 -9.87 21.04 8.29
N ALA A 59 -9.22 19.90 8.00
CA ALA A 59 -9.56 19.06 6.86
C ALA A 59 -11.00 18.56 6.94
N ASP A 60 -11.67 18.57 5.79
CA ASP A 60 -13.04 18.11 5.70
C ASP A 60 -13.13 16.60 6.03
N PRO A 61 -14.21 16.14 6.71
CA PRO A 61 -14.38 14.72 7.04
C PRO A 61 -14.27 13.79 5.83
N GLY A 62 -14.74 14.23 4.65
CA GLY A 62 -14.62 13.48 3.41
C GLY A 62 -13.17 13.31 2.92
N GLU A 63 -12.34 14.34 3.08
CA GLU A 63 -10.93 14.31 2.72
C GLU A 63 -10.14 13.41 3.66
N ILE A 64 -10.40 13.52 4.97
CA ILE A 64 -9.83 12.64 5.99
C ILE A 64 -10.13 11.17 5.64
N MET A 65 -11.36 10.85 5.26
CA MET A 65 -11.75 9.48 4.93
C MET A 65 -11.09 8.96 3.64
N ASN A 66 -10.87 9.83 2.65
CA ASN A 66 -10.12 9.47 1.45
C ASN A 66 -8.63 9.25 1.77
N ALA A 67 -8.02 10.12 2.58
CA ALA A 67 -6.65 9.98 3.03
C ALA A 67 -6.42 8.67 3.82
N ILE A 68 -7.33 8.33 4.74
CA ILE A 68 -7.27 7.04 5.46
C ILE A 68 -7.38 5.88 4.47
N ARG A 69 -8.25 5.97 3.46
CA ARG A 69 -8.42 4.91 2.45
C ARG A 69 -7.16 4.70 1.62
N ASP A 70 -6.51 5.78 1.19
CA ASP A 70 -5.31 5.70 0.36
C ASP A 70 -4.12 5.13 1.15
N LEU A 71 -3.97 5.53 2.40
CA LEU A 71 -2.97 4.97 3.31
C LEU A 71 -3.26 3.50 3.67
N ALA A 72 -4.53 3.13 3.88
CA ALA A 72 -4.90 1.74 4.12
C ALA A 72 -4.60 0.84 2.90
N ARG A 73 -4.82 1.35 1.68
CA ARG A 73 -4.43 0.67 0.43
C ARG A 73 -2.92 0.56 0.27
N ALA A 74 -2.17 1.56 0.74
CA ALA A 74 -0.72 1.52 0.78
C ALA A 74 -0.16 0.57 1.86
N GLY A 75 -1.01 -0.02 2.70
CA GLY A 75 -0.59 -0.92 3.78
C GLY A 75 -0.01 -0.19 4.99
N ASP A 76 -0.31 1.10 5.16
CA ASP A 76 0.25 1.90 6.26
C ASP A 76 -0.38 1.51 7.60
N THR A 77 0.31 0.64 8.34
CA THR A 77 -0.15 0.14 9.64
C THR A 77 -0.12 1.19 10.73
N THR A 78 0.49 2.37 10.52
CA THR A 78 0.42 3.47 11.50
C THR A 78 -0.99 4.04 11.66
N LEU A 79 -1.91 3.71 10.74
CA LEU A 79 -3.32 4.09 10.84
C LEU A 79 -4.12 3.27 11.84
N VAL A 80 -3.64 2.09 12.24
CA VAL A 80 -4.43 1.14 13.04
C VAL A 80 -4.97 1.77 14.34
N PRO A 81 -4.19 2.54 15.14
CA PRO A 81 -4.73 3.24 16.32
C PRO A 81 -5.87 4.22 16.01
N ARG A 82 -5.75 4.99 14.93
CA ARG A 82 -6.79 5.96 14.52
C ARG A 82 -8.06 5.24 14.09
N LEU A 83 -7.92 4.16 13.32
CA LEU A 83 -9.04 3.34 12.88
C LEU A 83 -9.74 2.63 14.05
N MET A 84 -9.00 2.15 15.05
CA MET A 84 -9.60 1.60 16.26
C MET A 84 -10.46 2.63 17.00
N GLY A 85 -10.03 3.89 17.05
CA GLY A 85 -10.82 4.99 17.62
C GLY A 85 -12.16 5.24 16.90
N LEU A 86 -12.22 5.00 15.58
CA LEU A 86 -13.44 5.17 14.78
C LEU A 86 -14.44 4.03 14.95
N LEU A 87 -14.07 2.90 15.58
CA LEU A 87 -15.00 1.79 15.80
C LEU A 87 -16.11 2.12 16.82
N ASP A 88 -15.90 3.09 17.72
CA ASP A 88 -16.98 3.57 18.62
C ASP A 88 -17.57 4.92 18.18
N SER A 89 -17.34 5.34 16.92
CA SER A 89 -17.97 6.55 16.37
C SER A 89 -19.50 6.48 16.47
N PRO A 90 -20.21 7.59 16.73
CA PRO A 90 -21.67 7.62 16.63
C PRO A 90 -22.17 7.34 15.21
N ASP A 91 -21.38 7.63 14.17
CA ASP A 91 -21.75 7.42 12.77
C ASP A 91 -21.54 5.94 12.35
N PRO A 92 -22.60 5.21 11.93
CA PRO A 92 -22.48 3.83 11.43
C PRO A 92 -21.61 3.68 10.19
N GLY A 93 -21.55 4.70 9.33
CA GLY A 93 -20.71 4.73 8.13
C GLY A 93 -19.22 4.77 8.47
N GLU A 94 -18.84 5.62 9.43
CA GLU A 94 -17.45 5.66 9.95
C GLU A 94 -17.06 4.34 10.59
N ARG A 95 -17.95 3.74 11.39
CA ARG A 95 -17.72 2.43 12.02
C ARG A 95 -17.51 1.32 10.99
N ALA A 96 -18.34 1.28 9.95
CA ALA A 96 -18.23 0.27 8.89
C ALA A 96 -16.95 0.45 8.07
N PHE A 97 -16.61 1.69 7.72
CA PHE A 97 -15.36 2.01 7.04
C PHE A 97 -14.14 1.60 7.88
N ALA A 98 -14.12 1.96 9.17
CA ALA A 98 -13.01 1.67 10.05
C ALA A 98 -12.76 0.17 10.19
N HIS A 99 -13.83 -0.62 10.34
CA HIS A 99 -13.73 -2.07 10.37
C HIS A 99 -13.18 -2.65 9.06
N GLN A 100 -13.70 -2.22 7.92
CA GLN A 100 -13.21 -2.70 6.62
C GLN A 100 -11.74 -2.33 6.37
N ALA A 101 -11.33 -1.12 6.75
CA ALA A 101 -9.94 -0.68 6.65
C ALA A 101 -9.01 -1.50 7.56
N LEU A 102 -9.45 -1.82 8.78
CA LEU A 102 -8.70 -2.68 9.71
C LEU A 102 -8.57 -4.11 9.16
N ILE A 103 -9.63 -4.71 8.63
CA ILE A 103 -9.52 -6.03 7.98
C ILE A 103 -8.48 -5.97 6.87
N SER A 104 -8.53 -4.96 6.00
CA SER A 104 -7.59 -4.83 4.88
C SER A 104 -6.14 -4.73 5.35
N LEU A 105 -5.86 -3.90 6.37
CA LEU A 105 -4.52 -3.68 6.91
C LEU A 105 -3.99 -4.89 7.69
N LEU A 106 -4.82 -5.51 8.52
CA LEU A 106 -4.38 -6.58 9.41
C LEU A 106 -4.31 -7.93 8.67
N SER A 107 -5.12 -8.13 7.64
CA SER A 107 -5.05 -9.34 6.80
C SER A 107 -3.78 -9.38 5.95
N SER A 108 -3.32 -8.23 5.46
CA SER A 108 -2.07 -8.14 4.68
C SER A 108 -0.83 -8.26 5.57
N ALA A 109 -0.89 -7.76 6.81
CA ALA A 109 0.24 -7.77 7.73
C ALA A 109 0.45 -9.12 8.46
N GLY A 110 -0.63 -9.84 8.79
CA GLY A 110 -0.58 -11.10 9.56
C GLY A 110 -0.81 -12.38 8.74
N GLY A 111 -0.99 -12.30 7.42
CA GLY A 111 -1.21 -13.45 6.53
C GLY A 111 -2.53 -14.22 6.71
N THR A 112 -3.33 -13.85 7.73
CA THR A 112 -4.63 -14.49 8.03
C THR A 112 -5.72 -13.43 8.08
N ARG A 113 -6.80 -13.63 7.32
CA ARG A 113 -7.96 -12.73 7.37
C ARG A 113 -8.60 -12.78 8.75
N HIS A 114 -8.56 -11.66 9.48
CA HIS A 114 -9.21 -11.49 10.78
C HIS A 114 -10.42 -10.57 10.63
N ASP A 115 -11.62 -11.12 10.79
CA ASP A 115 -12.90 -10.37 10.72
C ASP A 115 -13.33 -9.85 12.11
N PHE A 116 -12.86 -10.48 13.19
CA PHE A 116 -13.26 -10.20 14.58
C PHE A 116 -14.78 -10.27 14.85
N GLY A 117 -15.60 -10.63 13.87
CA GLY A 117 -17.06 -10.70 14.01
C GLY A 117 -17.72 -9.34 14.31
N TYR A 118 -17.00 -8.23 14.11
CA TYR A 118 -17.50 -6.90 14.41
C TYR A 118 -18.63 -6.50 13.45
N ARG A 119 -19.69 -5.89 14.00
CA ARG A 119 -20.84 -5.39 13.24
C ARG A 119 -21.07 -3.92 13.55
N ALA A 120 -20.96 -3.06 12.55
CA ALA A 120 -21.12 -1.61 12.72
C ALA A 120 -22.49 -1.19 13.27
N TRP A 121 -23.54 -1.99 13.05
CA TRP A 121 -24.90 -1.73 13.54
C TRP A 121 -25.28 -2.52 14.79
N ALA A 122 -24.39 -3.35 15.34
CA ALA A 122 -24.68 -4.06 16.59
C ALA A 122 -24.88 -3.07 17.76
N PRO A 123 -25.62 -3.45 18.82
CA PRO A 123 -25.70 -2.67 20.04
C PRO A 123 -24.33 -2.31 20.60
N ARG A 124 -24.19 -1.12 21.21
CA ARG A 124 -22.89 -0.62 21.69
C ARG A 124 -22.16 -1.61 22.62
N PRO A 125 -22.82 -2.28 23.60
CA PRO A 125 -22.13 -3.25 24.45
C PRO A 125 -21.44 -4.37 23.65
N GLU A 126 -22.14 -4.94 22.67
CA GLU A 126 -21.59 -5.98 21.78
C GLU A 126 -20.42 -5.44 20.95
N ARG A 127 -20.51 -4.20 20.44
CA ARG A 127 -19.40 -3.57 19.71
C ARG A 127 -18.18 -3.39 20.59
N LEU A 128 -18.35 -2.98 21.84
CA LEU A 128 -17.24 -2.76 22.77
C LEU A 128 -16.47 -4.05 23.08
N GLU A 129 -17.16 -5.18 23.19
CA GLU A 129 -16.51 -6.50 23.33
C GLU A 129 -15.61 -6.79 22.12
N ARG A 130 -16.11 -6.57 20.91
CA ARG A 130 -15.34 -6.78 19.67
C ARG A 130 -14.21 -5.78 19.50
N ILE A 131 -14.40 -4.53 19.91
CA ILE A 131 -13.35 -3.50 19.94
C ILE A 131 -12.22 -3.95 20.88
N ALA A 132 -12.54 -4.48 22.06
CA ALA A 132 -11.54 -4.99 22.99
C ALA A 132 -10.74 -6.17 22.42
N GLU A 133 -11.41 -7.09 21.70
CA GLU A 133 -10.75 -8.20 20.99
C GLU A 133 -9.77 -7.69 19.91
N ILE A 134 -10.18 -6.68 19.13
CA ILE A 134 -9.34 -6.04 18.10
C ILE A 134 -8.12 -5.37 18.75
N HIS A 135 -8.31 -4.63 19.84
CA HIS A 135 -7.21 -4.02 20.60
C HIS A 135 -6.22 -5.07 21.10
N ALA A 136 -6.72 -6.15 21.72
CA ALA A 136 -5.87 -7.21 22.26
C ALA A 136 -5.06 -7.91 21.16
N PHE A 137 -5.65 -8.10 19.98
CA PHE A 137 -4.93 -8.60 18.82
C PHE A 137 -3.82 -7.63 18.38
N TRP A 138 -4.14 -6.36 18.20
CA TRP A 138 -3.16 -5.36 17.76
C TRP A 138 -1.98 -5.25 18.73
N SER A 139 -2.23 -5.24 20.04
CA SER A 139 -1.16 -5.19 21.03
C SER A 139 -0.20 -6.40 20.95
N ARG A 140 -0.72 -7.61 20.66
CA ARG A 140 0.14 -8.78 20.46
C ARG A 140 0.96 -8.67 19.18
N PHE A 141 0.32 -8.22 18.10
CA PHE A 141 0.95 -8.03 16.80
C PHE A 141 2.06 -6.96 16.87
N GLU A 142 1.82 -5.83 17.53
CA GLU A 142 2.84 -4.78 17.73
C GLU A 142 4.03 -5.32 18.54
N ALA A 143 3.78 -6.09 19.60
CA ALA A 143 4.86 -6.73 20.37
C ALA A 143 5.65 -7.77 19.55
N GLU A 144 5.01 -8.46 18.61
CA GLU A 144 5.69 -9.37 17.67
C GLU A 144 6.56 -8.61 16.67
N LEU A 145 6.04 -7.50 16.11
CA LEU A 145 6.78 -6.61 15.22
C LEU A 145 8.03 -6.02 15.91
N GLU A 146 7.88 -5.55 17.15
CA GLU A 146 8.99 -5.04 17.96
C GLU A 146 10.04 -6.13 18.23
N ARG A 147 9.61 -7.35 18.58
CA ARG A 147 10.52 -8.50 18.74
C ARG A 147 11.25 -8.87 17.46
N ALA A 148 10.61 -8.73 16.30
CA ALA A 148 11.21 -9.00 15.00
C ALA A 148 12.17 -7.89 14.52
N GLY A 149 12.30 -6.78 15.25
CA GLY A 149 13.06 -5.60 14.81
C GLY A 149 12.41 -4.85 13.64
N ALA A 150 11.17 -5.23 13.29
CA ALA A 150 10.34 -4.56 12.30
C ALA A 150 9.46 -3.55 13.02
N THR A 151 10.06 -2.53 13.66
CA THR A 151 9.24 -1.45 14.21
C THR A 151 8.44 -0.84 13.06
N PRO A 152 7.10 -0.74 13.16
CA PRO A 152 6.34 0.09 12.23
C PRO A 152 7.02 1.46 12.24
N ASP A 153 7.38 1.98 11.08
CA ASP A 153 8.24 3.15 10.96
C ASP A 153 7.55 4.39 11.56
N LYS A 154 7.70 4.55 12.89
CA LYS A 154 7.24 5.68 13.69
C LYS A 154 8.01 6.97 13.32
N ASN A 155 9.07 6.86 12.51
CA ASN A 155 10.03 7.93 12.18
C ASN A 155 10.01 8.38 10.71
N ALA A 156 9.16 7.82 9.85
CA ALA A 156 8.97 8.29 8.46
C ALA A 156 8.52 9.77 8.35
N ALA A 157 8.23 10.43 9.48
CA ALA A 157 7.86 11.84 9.57
C ALA A 157 9.05 12.80 9.79
N GLY A 158 10.29 12.32 9.98
CA GLY A 158 11.36 13.17 10.55
C GLY A 158 12.59 13.49 9.70
N GLN A 159 12.93 12.73 8.66
CA GLN A 159 14.22 12.91 7.96
C GLN A 159 14.09 13.62 6.62
N ALA A 160 13.58 14.85 6.65
CA ALA A 160 14.05 15.86 5.70
C ALA A 160 15.46 16.27 6.15
N ARG A 161 16.49 15.61 5.62
CA ARG A 161 17.86 16.13 5.73
C ARG A 161 17.89 17.52 5.08
N PRO A 162 18.29 18.59 5.79
CA PRO A 162 18.64 19.82 5.10
C PRO A 162 19.91 19.56 4.29
N SER A 163 19.74 19.51 2.98
CA SER A 163 20.83 19.48 2.01
C SER A 163 21.35 20.91 1.82
N GLY A 164 22.51 21.23 2.38
CA GLY A 164 23.31 22.44 2.05
C GLY A 164 22.70 23.76 2.55
N SER A 165 23.50 24.76 2.91
CA SER A 165 24.87 25.10 2.47
C SER A 165 25.72 25.60 3.62
#